data_AF-A0A843BWL8-F1
#
_entry.id   AF-A0A843BWL8-F1
#
_cell.length_a   1.000
_cell.length_b   1.000
_cell.length_c   1.000
_cell.angle_alpha   90.00
_cell.angle_beta   90.00
_cell.angle_gamma   90.00
#
_symmetry.space_group_name_H-M   'P 1'
#
loop_
_entity.id
_entity.type
_entity.pdbx_description
1 polymer ?
#
loop_
_entity_poly.entity_id
_entity_poly.type
_entity_poly.pdbx_seq_one_letter_code
_entity_poly.pdbx_strand_id
1 'polypeptide(L)' 'MPDASVAKGVAEDACKTLKPDEIVQFQRFGFVRVDSVNGKLTAYFAYR' A
#
# COMPACT_ATOMS: atom_id res chain seq x y z
N MET A 1 6.88 -6.75 1.33
CA MET A 1 6.26 -8.02 1.79
C MET A 1 6.97 -8.45 3.08
N PRO A 2 6.39 -9.35 3.90
CA PRO A 2 6.98 -9.74 5.19
C PRO A 2 8.34 -10.43 5.06
N ASP A 3 8.64 -10.99 3.88
CA ASP A 3 9.92 -11.58 3.47
C ASP A 3 10.90 -10.56 2.84
N ALA A 4 10.67 -9.25 3.05
CA ALA A 4 11.38 -8.15 2.40
C ALA A 4 11.28 -8.10 0.86
N SER A 5 10.46 -8.95 0.22
CA SER A 5 10.24 -8.87 -1.22
C SER A 5 9.36 -7.67 -1.61
N VAL A 6 9.44 -7.25 -2.88
CA VAL A 6 8.70 -6.11 -3.43
C VAL A 6 7.71 -6.58 -4.48
N ALA A 7 6.42 -6.40 -4.20
CA ALA A 7 5.37 -6.52 -5.21
C ALA A 7 5.18 -5.17 -5.92
N LYS A 8 5.23 -5.16 -7.26
CA LYS A 8 4.99 -3.97 -8.08
C LYS A 8 3.63 -4.08 -8.77
N GLY A 9 2.92 -2.97 -8.91
CA GLY A 9 1.61 -2.92 -9.54
C GLY A 9 1.09 -1.50 -9.71
N VAL A 10 -0.19 -1.39 -10.06
CA VAL A 10 -0.93 -0.14 -10.16
C VAL A 10 -2.03 -0.11 -9.11
N ALA A 11 -2.33 1.08 -8.58
CA ALA A 11 -3.42 1.33 -7.66
C ALA A 11 -4.38 2.36 -8.28
N GLU A 12 -5.60 2.41 -7.78
CA GLU A 12 -6.61 3.38 -8.23
C GLU A 12 -6.24 4.82 -7.88
N ASP A 13 -6.82 5.78 -8.61
CA ASP A 13 -6.55 7.21 -8.41
C ASP A 13 -6.94 7.71 -7.00
N ALA A 14 -7.91 7.06 -6.36
CA ALA A 14 -8.29 7.36 -4.98
C ALA A 14 -7.12 7.17 -4.00
N CYS A 15 -6.14 6.31 -4.31
CA CYS A 15 -4.96 6.13 -3.46
C CYS A 15 -4.04 7.36 -3.40
N LYS A 16 -4.21 8.35 -4.28
CA LYS A 16 -3.42 9.60 -4.26
C LYS A 16 -3.72 10.50 -3.06
N THR A 17 -4.86 10.32 -2.41
CA THR A 17 -5.28 11.12 -1.24
C THR A 17 -4.96 10.46 0.10
N LEU A 18 -4.44 9.23 0.07
CA LEU A 18 -4.02 8.51 1.27
C LEU A 18 -2.89 9.24 1.98
N LYS A 19 -2.89 9.18 3.30
CA LYS A 19 -1.84 9.78 4.14
C LYS A 19 -0.85 8.72 4.61
N PRO A 20 0.41 9.10 4.87
CA PRO A 20 1.32 8.25 5.62
C PRO A 20 0.68 7.73 6.90
N ASP A 21 1.02 6.48 7.26
CA ASP A 21 0.50 5.73 8.41
C ASP A 21 -0.97 5.29 8.35
N GLU A 22 -1.71 5.63 7.29
CA GLU A 22 -3.04 5.05 7.08
C GLU A 22 -2.97 3.54 6.80
N ILE A 23 -3.90 2.79 7.39
CA ILE A 23 -4.06 1.36 7.13
C ILE A 23 -5.24 1.20 6.18
N VAL A 24 -4.99 0.62 5.01
CA VAL A 24 -5.99 0.39 3.97
C VAL A 24 -6.02 -1.07 3.54
N GLN A 25 -7.17 -1.52 3.05
CA GLN A 25 -7.32 -2.86 2.49
C GLN A 25 -7.23 -2.80 0.96
N PHE A 26 -6.20 -3.42 0.39
CA PHE A 26 -6.20 -3.72 -1.03
C PHE A 26 -7.03 -4.99 -1.26
N GLN A 27 -8.16 -4.85 -1.93
CA GLN A 27 -9.11 -5.94 -2.11
C GLN A 27 -8.43 -7.17 -2.74
N ARG A 28 -8.66 -8.34 -2.12
CA ARG A 28 -8.07 -9.64 -2.49
C ARG A 28 -6.55 -9.76 -2.35
N PHE A 29 -5.87 -8.72 -1.87
CA PHE A 29 -4.44 -8.73 -1.57
C PHE A 29 -4.19 -8.79 -0.06
N GLY A 30 -4.74 -7.86 0.71
CA GLY A 30 -4.62 -7.79 2.16
C GLY A 30 -4.57 -6.35 2.70
N PHE A 31 -4.33 -6.22 4.00
CA PHE A 31 -4.14 -4.94 4.66
C PHE A 31 -2.70 -4.46 4.51
N VAL A 32 -2.56 -3.16 4.24
CA VAL A 32 -1.27 -2.49 4.09
C VAL A 32 -1.23 -1.21 4.91
N ARG A 33 -0.06 -0.85 5.44
CA ARG A 33 0.20 0.50 5.99
C ARG A 33 0.85 1.35 4.91
N VAL A 34 0.30 2.53 4.66
CA VAL A 34 0.86 3.51 3.73
C VAL A 34 2.14 4.11 4.32
N ASP A 35 3.21 4.09 3.54
CA ASP A 35 4.49 4.70 3.91
C ASP A 35 4.64 6.07 3.26
N SER A 36 4.38 6.16 1.95
CA SER A 36 4.51 7.41 1.20
C SER A 36 3.62 7.46 -0.06
N VAL A 37 3.17 8.67 -0.39
CA VAL A 37 2.33 8.98 -1.57
C VAL A 37 2.90 10.21 -2.29
N ASN A 38 4.11 10.07 -2.85
CA ASN A 38 4.81 11.17 -3.54
C ASN A 38 5.03 10.81 -5.01
N GLY A 39 3.96 10.81 -5.80
CA GLY A 39 3.96 10.37 -7.21
C GLY A 39 4.04 8.86 -7.41
N LYS A 40 4.51 8.12 -6.40
CA LYS A 40 4.43 6.67 -6.29
C LYS A 40 3.91 6.31 -4.90
N LEU A 41 2.99 5.35 -4.84
CA LEU A 41 2.49 4.77 -3.61
C LEU A 41 3.46 3.68 -3.13
N THR A 42 3.97 3.83 -1.91
CA THR A 42 4.73 2.80 -1.19
C THR A 42 3.93 2.38 0.03
N ALA A 43 3.76 1.07 0.22
CA ALA A 43 3.02 0.53 1.34
C ALA A 43 3.66 -0.78 1.85
N TYR A 44 3.55 -1.01 3.16
CA TYR A 44 4.02 -2.21 3.82
C TYR A 44 2.86 -3.18 4.06
N PHE A 45 2.99 -4.40 3.55
CA PHE A 45 2.02 -5.46 3.79
C PHE A 45 2.02 -5.88 5.27
N ALA A 46 0.82 -5.93 5.86
CA ALA A 46 0.62 -6.38 7.23
C ALA A 46 0.16 -7.84 7.27
N TYR A 47 -1.10 -8.09 6.90
CA TYR A 47 -1.70 -9.44 6.89
C TYR A 47 -2.88 -9.50 5.92
N ARG A 48 -3.34 -10.72 5.62
CA ARG A 48 -4.48 -11.00 4.73
C ARG A 48 -5.61 -11.68 5.50
#